data_AF-A0A1F4AQU4-F1
#
_entry.id   AF-A0A1F4AQU4-F1
#
_cell.length_a   1.000
_cell.length_b   1.000
_cell.length_c   1.000
_cell.angle_alpha   90.00
_cell.angle_beta   90.00
_cell.angle_gamma   90.00
#
_symmetry.space_group_name_H-M   'P 1'
#
loop_
_entity.id
_entity.type
_entity.pdbx_description
1 polymer ?
#
loop_
_entity_poly.entity_id
_entity_poly.type
_entity_poly.pdbx_seq_one_letter_code
_entity_poly.pdbx_strand_id
1 'polypeptide(L)'
;MLTVYKIPFKLGFMDTNEVVALNRAIEQVGGQSALARACGVKQGHVWHWLNKSRRVPADHVLAIEAATGSAITRYELRPDIFGNPPDAQKDEQAIKKEAPGVETATPKDLTNAHILAQVVALEAQQHRAVREAILNQKGAADRLAYLDAKIAALRGKLLM
;
A
#
# COMPACT_ATOMS: atom_id res chain seq x y z
N MET A 1 23.68 9.43 19.29
CA MET A 1 23.18 10.12 18.08
C MET A 1 21.67 10.06 18.10
N LEU A 2 21.02 11.21 18.31
CA LEU A 2 19.57 11.33 18.45
C LEU A 2 18.93 11.38 17.05
N THR A 3 18.21 10.34 16.64
CA THR A 3 17.39 10.39 15.42
C THR A 3 15.92 10.55 15.82
N VAL A 4 15.54 11.82 15.94
CA VAL A 4 14.22 12.44 15.78
C VAL A 4 13.00 11.51 15.92
N TYR A 5 12.30 11.65 17.05
CA TYR A 5 10.93 11.17 17.22
C TYR A 5 10.02 11.80 16.15
N LYS A 6 9.58 10.97 15.19
CA LYS A 6 8.53 11.28 14.22
C LYS A 6 7.21 11.39 14.98
N ILE A 7 6.82 12.63 15.28
CA ILE A 7 5.55 12.95 15.96
C ILE A 7 4.40 12.47 15.04
N PRO A 8 3.42 11.71 15.55
CA PRO A 8 2.32 11.21 14.74
C PRO A 8 1.43 12.37 14.29
N PHE A 9 1.36 12.60 12.98
CA PHE A 9 0.48 13.60 12.40
C PHE A 9 -0.97 13.12 12.51
N LYS A 10 -1.84 14.04 12.90
CA LYS A 10 -3.25 13.77 13.19
C LYS A 10 -3.99 13.57 11.87
N LEU A 11 -4.04 12.31 11.41
CA LEU A 11 -4.90 11.88 10.31
C LEU A 11 -6.35 12.12 10.75
N GLY A 12 -6.96 13.17 10.21
CA GLY A 12 -8.36 13.46 10.44
C GLY A 12 -9.17 12.40 9.70
N PHE A 13 -10.01 11.67 10.42
CA PHE A 13 -10.94 10.73 9.80
C PHE A 13 -11.76 11.50 8.75
N MET A 14 -11.67 11.11 7.46
CA MET A 14 -12.14 11.78 6.22
C MET A 14 -11.13 12.67 5.43
N ASP A 15 -9.84 12.30 5.35
CA ASP A 15 -8.91 12.89 4.35
C ASP A 15 -9.01 12.20 2.97
N THR A 16 -9.34 12.98 1.93
CA THR A 16 -9.40 12.54 0.52
C THR A 16 -8.00 12.17 0.02
N ASN A 17 -7.91 11.25 -0.95
CA ASN A 17 -6.63 10.75 -1.50
C ASN A 17 -5.66 11.90 -1.91
N GLU A 18 -6.19 13.00 -2.44
CA GLU A 18 -5.43 14.22 -2.80
C GLU A 18 -4.68 14.84 -1.61
N VAL A 19 -5.34 14.96 -0.46
CA VAL A 19 -4.76 15.57 0.76
C VAL A 19 -3.69 14.66 1.34
N VAL A 20 -3.89 13.35 1.25
CA VAL A 20 -2.89 12.35 1.67
C VAL A 20 -1.66 12.45 0.78
N ALA A 21 -1.82 12.52 -0.54
CA ALA A 21 -0.72 12.70 -1.49
C ALA A 21 0.07 13.99 -1.24
N LEU A 22 -0.63 15.11 -0.99
CA LEU A 22 0.01 16.39 -0.67
C LEU A 22 0.81 16.31 0.65
N ASN A 23 0.27 15.67 1.69
CA ASN A 23 1.01 15.50 2.95
C ASN A 23 2.26 14.64 2.77
N ARG A 24 2.18 13.55 1.99
CA ARG A 24 3.35 12.74 1.64
C ARG A 24 4.41 13.57 0.92
N ALA A 25 4.00 14.46 0.02
CA ALA A 25 4.93 15.32 -0.71
C ALA A 25 5.65 16.28 0.23
N ILE A 26 4.92 16.86 1.18
CA ILE A 26 5.47 17.74 2.21
C ILE A 26 6.50 17.00 3.05
N GLU A 27 6.22 15.77 3.49
CA GLU A 27 7.18 15.00 4.28
C GLU A 27 8.45 14.69 3.49
N GLN A 28 8.29 14.29 2.23
CA GLN A 28 9.42 13.88 1.40
C GLN A 28 10.39 15.02 1.11
N VAL A 29 9.88 16.23 0.87
CA VAL A 29 10.73 17.41 0.65
C VAL A 29 11.25 18.05 1.95
N GLY A 30 10.84 17.54 3.11
CA GLY A 30 11.30 18.03 4.42
C GLY A 30 10.48 19.18 5.03
N GLY A 31 9.22 19.34 4.61
CA GLY A 31 8.24 20.21 5.26
C GLY A 31 7.59 21.25 4.34
N GLN A 32 6.59 21.96 4.87
CA GLN A 32 5.76 22.89 4.09
C GLN A 32 6.57 24.05 3.51
N SER A 33 7.55 24.56 4.25
CA SER A 33 8.45 25.63 3.79
C SER A 33 9.40 25.17 2.70
N ALA A 34 9.82 23.89 2.70
CA ALA A 34 10.64 23.33 1.63
C ALA A 34 9.81 23.13 0.35
N LEU A 35 8.60 22.59 0.47
CA LEU A 35 7.68 22.45 -0.66
C LEU A 35 7.34 23.81 -1.28
N ALA A 36 7.04 24.80 -0.44
CA ALA A 36 6.72 26.16 -0.86
C ALA A 36 7.87 26.78 -1.68
N ARG A 37 9.12 26.62 -1.23
CA ARG A 37 10.30 27.10 -1.98
C ARG A 37 10.44 26.39 -3.32
N ALA A 38 10.24 25.08 -3.37
CA ALA A 38 10.31 24.32 -4.61
C ALA A 38 9.21 24.72 -5.60
N CYS A 39 8.04 25.10 -5.11
CA CYS A 39 6.90 25.56 -5.92
C CYS A 39 6.91 27.07 -6.21
N GLY A 40 7.87 27.84 -5.68
CA GLY A 40 7.91 29.30 -5.83
C GLY A 40 6.78 30.05 -5.13
N VAL A 41 6.14 29.46 -4.11
CA VAL A 41 5.02 30.07 -3.37
C VAL A 41 5.39 30.35 -1.90
N LYS A 42 4.53 31.08 -1.20
CA LYS A 42 4.66 31.27 0.26
C LYS A 42 4.17 30.01 1.01
N GLN A 43 4.76 29.70 2.16
CA GLN A 43 4.33 28.55 2.99
C GLN A 43 2.85 28.62 3.39
N GLY A 44 2.29 29.82 3.56
CA GLY A 44 0.85 30.01 3.80
C GLY A 44 -0.05 29.49 2.66
N HIS A 45 0.41 29.46 1.41
CA HIS A 45 -0.34 28.82 0.32
C HIS A 45 -0.43 27.31 0.51
N VAL A 46 0.67 26.67 0.90
CA VAL A 46 0.69 25.22 1.18
C VAL A 46 -0.24 24.88 2.34
N TRP A 47 -0.25 25.70 3.40
CA TRP A 47 -1.21 25.55 4.50
C TRP A 47 -2.66 25.71 4.03
N HIS A 48 -2.92 26.68 3.15
CA HIS A 48 -4.25 26.89 2.58
C HIS A 48 -4.72 25.70 1.74
N TRP A 49 -3.83 25.07 0.96
CA TRP A 49 -4.13 23.86 0.20
C TRP A 49 -4.51 22.69 1.11
N LEU A 50 -3.84 22.55 2.26
CA LEU A 50 -4.14 21.50 3.22
C LEU A 50 -5.44 21.74 4.00
N ASN A 51 -5.63 22.94 4.54
CA ASN A 51 -6.64 23.19 5.57
C ASN A 51 -7.93 23.82 5.04
N LYS A 52 -7.86 24.54 3.91
CA LYS A 52 -8.99 25.31 3.40
C LYS A 52 -9.50 24.79 2.07
N SER A 53 -8.61 24.70 1.08
CA SER A 53 -8.99 24.22 -0.25
C SER A 53 -9.01 22.70 -0.36
N ARG A 54 -8.29 21.98 0.51
CA ARG A 54 -8.08 20.51 0.50
C ARG A 54 -7.64 19.96 -0.87
N ARG A 55 -7.03 20.81 -1.71
CA ARG A 55 -6.69 20.53 -3.11
C ARG A 55 -5.54 21.43 -3.55
N VAL A 56 -4.70 20.89 -4.44
CA VAL A 56 -3.59 21.62 -5.07
C VAL A 56 -4.04 22.24 -6.40
N PRO A 57 -3.72 23.53 -6.66
CA PRO A 57 -3.91 24.15 -7.97
C PRO A 57 -3.10 23.43 -9.06
N ALA A 58 -3.65 23.33 -10.27
CA ALA A 58 -3.03 22.58 -11.37
C ALA A 58 -1.63 23.09 -11.72
N ASP A 59 -1.41 24.42 -11.63
CA ASP A 59 -0.13 25.07 -11.95
C ASP A 59 1.04 24.60 -11.09
N HIS A 60 0.77 24.12 -9.87
CA HIS A 60 1.82 23.68 -8.93
C HIS A 60 2.04 22.17 -8.93
N VAL A 61 1.19 21.39 -9.60
CA VAL A 61 1.28 19.92 -9.58
C VAL A 61 2.60 19.43 -10.17
N LEU A 62 3.02 19.99 -11.31
CA LEU A 62 4.30 19.64 -11.96
C LEU A 62 5.51 20.05 -11.11
N ALA A 63 5.42 21.18 -10.40
CA ALA A 63 6.48 21.62 -9.50
C ALA A 63 6.63 20.70 -8.30
N ILE A 64 5.53 20.20 -7.74
CA ILE A 64 5.54 19.22 -6.64
C ILE A 64 6.09 17.87 -7.12
N GLU A 65 5.68 17.40 -8.29
CA GLU A 65 6.19 16.15 -8.89
C GLU A 65 7.72 16.22 -9.09
N ALA A 66 8.23 17.35 -9.63
CA ALA A 66 9.66 17.58 -9.77
C ALA A 66 10.39 17.67 -8.42
N ALA A 67 9.80 18.38 -7.45
CA ALA A 67 10.38 18.55 -6.11
C ALA A 67 10.47 17.23 -5.32
N THR A 68 9.54 16.30 -5.57
CA THR A 68 9.50 14.98 -4.95
C THR A 68 10.29 13.93 -5.74
N GLY A 69 10.94 14.31 -6.84
CA GLY A 69 11.69 13.39 -7.68
C GLY A 69 10.82 12.28 -8.27
N SER A 70 9.59 12.62 -8.71
CA SER A 70 8.59 11.69 -9.27
C SER A 70 8.07 10.61 -8.32
N ALA A 71 8.36 10.69 -7.02
CA ALA A 71 7.82 9.74 -6.05
C ALA A 71 6.32 9.95 -5.80
N ILE A 72 5.81 11.16 -6.04
CA ILE A 72 4.38 11.50 -5.96
C ILE A 72 3.98 12.09 -7.29
N THR A 73 3.06 11.40 -7.94
CA THR A 73 2.69 11.72 -9.32
C THR A 73 1.56 12.73 -9.38
N ARG A 74 1.47 13.42 -10.51
CA ARG A 74 0.33 14.32 -10.80
C ARG A 74 -1.04 13.65 -10.70
N TYR A 75 -1.11 12.34 -10.93
CA TYR A 75 -2.34 11.53 -10.85
C TYR A 75 -2.82 11.33 -9.41
N GLU A 76 -1.90 11.21 -8.44
CA GLU A 76 -2.24 11.13 -7.01
C GLU A 76 -2.65 12.50 -6.45
N LEU A 77 -2.01 13.58 -6.92
CA LEU A 77 -2.30 14.94 -6.46
C LEU A 77 -3.61 15.51 -7.02
N ARG A 78 -3.93 15.21 -8.29
CA ARG A 78 -5.13 15.69 -8.99
C ARG A 78 -5.70 14.63 -9.93
N PRO A 79 -6.33 13.57 -9.38
CA PRO A 79 -6.96 12.53 -10.20
C PRO A 79 -8.10 13.08 -11.08
N ASP A 80 -8.75 14.19 -10.69
CA ASP A 80 -9.83 14.79 -11.49
C ASP A 80 -9.36 15.42 -12.81
N ILE A 81 -8.12 15.90 -12.86
CA ILE A 81 -7.56 16.53 -14.07
C ILE A 81 -6.81 15.50 -14.90
N PHE A 82 -5.92 14.75 -14.24
CA PHE A 82 -4.99 13.88 -14.93
C PHE A 82 -5.54 12.47 -15.15
N GLY A 83 -6.69 12.13 -14.54
CA GLY A 83 -7.29 10.82 -14.64
C GLY A 83 -6.40 9.73 -14.07
N ASN A 84 -6.45 8.54 -14.67
CA ASN A 84 -5.56 7.44 -14.32
C ASN A 84 -4.15 7.67 -14.90
N PRO A 85 -3.08 7.22 -14.22
CA PRO A 85 -1.74 7.27 -14.77
C PRO A 85 -1.70 6.56 -16.15
N PRO A 86 -1.03 7.12 -17.17
CA PRO A 86 -0.86 6.45 -18.46
C PRO A 86 -0.07 5.15 -18.34
N ASP A 87 0.76 5.00 -17.31
CA ASP A 87 1.47 3.75 -17.01
C ASP A 87 0.61 2.71 -16.29
N ALA A 88 -0.54 3.09 -15.71
CA ALA A 88 -1.55 2.12 -15.29
C ALA A 88 -2.15 1.35 -16.48
N GLN A 89 -1.92 1.82 -17.72
CA GLN A 89 -2.23 1.07 -18.95
C GLN A 89 -0.99 0.47 -19.63
N LYS A 90 0.24 0.77 -19.18
CA LYS A 90 1.45 0.14 -19.71
C LYS A 90 1.91 -1.06 -18.90
N ASP A 91 1.58 -1.14 -17.61
CA ASP A 91 1.75 -2.40 -16.87
C ASP A 91 0.68 -3.44 -17.26
N GLU A 92 -0.48 -3.01 -17.75
CA GLU A 92 -1.55 -3.93 -18.21
C GLU A 92 -1.49 -4.26 -19.71
N GLN A 93 -0.66 -3.55 -20.50
CA GLN A 93 -0.41 -3.87 -21.92
C GLN A 93 1.02 -4.32 -22.23
N ALA A 94 1.99 -4.17 -21.31
CA ALA A 94 3.26 -4.92 -21.36
C ALA A 94 3.09 -6.41 -21.00
N ILE A 95 1.97 -6.78 -20.36
CA ILE A 95 1.53 -8.18 -20.18
C ILE A 95 0.50 -8.57 -21.27
N LYS A 96 0.48 -7.94 -22.45
CA LYS A 96 -0.42 -8.36 -23.55
C LYS A 96 0.20 -8.43 -24.95
N LYS A 97 1.51 -8.20 -25.11
CA LYS A 97 2.15 -8.30 -26.43
C LYS A 97 3.51 -9.01 -26.46
N GLU A 98 3.66 -10.13 -25.77
CA GLU A 98 4.53 -11.22 -26.24
C GLU A 98 3.87 -12.56 -25.90
N ALA A 99 3.08 -13.09 -26.84
CA ALA A 99 2.83 -14.52 -26.89
C ALA A 99 4.04 -15.16 -27.58
N PRO A 100 4.53 -16.28 -27.06
CA PRO A 100 4.06 -17.53 -27.64
C PRO A 100 3.68 -18.54 -26.57
N GLY A 101 2.45 -19.05 -26.65
CA GLY A 101 2.00 -20.18 -25.84
C GLY A 101 0.56 -20.02 -25.38
N VAL A 102 -0.37 -20.47 -26.21
CA VAL A 102 -1.73 -20.78 -25.79
C VAL A 102 -1.63 -21.93 -24.79
N GLU A 103 -1.70 -21.66 -23.49
CA GLU A 103 -1.86 -22.70 -22.47
C GLU A 103 -2.94 -22.25 -21.48
N THR A 104 -4.11 -22.86 -21.61
CA THR A 104 -5.20 -22.86 -20.64
C THR A 104 -4.64 -23.00 -19.23
N ALA A 105 -5.03 -22.13 -18.28
CA ALA A 105 -4.67 -22.27 -16.87
C ALA A 105 -4.85 -23.73 -16.45
N THR A 106 -3.73 -24.41 -16.18
CA THR A 106 -3.77 -25.83 -15.95
C THR A 106 -4.52 -26.08 -14.65
N PRO A 107 -5.16 -27.25 -14.46
CA PRO A 107 -5.83 -27.58 -13.20
C PRO A 107 -4.92 -27.41 -11.96
N LYS A 108 -3.59 -27.47 -12.13
CA LYS A 108 -2.59 -27.23 -11.07
C LYS A 108 -2.58 -25.78 -10.57
N ASP A 109 -2.71 -24.77 -11.44
CA ASP A 109 -2.65 -23.36 -11.04
C ASP A 109 -3.86 -22.95 -10.19
N LEU A 110 -5.04 -23.47 -10.55
CA LEU A 110 -6.28 -23.28 -9.77
C LEU A 110 -6.24 -24.04 -8.44
N THR A 111 -5.62 -25.22 -8.43
CA THR A 111 -5.42 -26.03 -7.21
C THR A 111 -4.44 -25.34 -6.26
N ASN A 112 -3.37 -24.75 -6.77
CA ASN A 112 -2.38 -23.99 -5.99
C ASN A 112 -3.02 -22.75 -5.35
N ALA A 113 -3.87 -22.02 -6.09
CA ALA A 113 -4.62 -20.89 -5.55
C ALA A 113 -5.59 -21.30 -4.42
N HIS A 114 -6.30 -22.44 -4.58
CA HIS A 114 -7.19 -22.96 -3.56
C HIS A 114 -6.44 -23.40 -2.29
N ILE A 115 -5.30 -24.08 -2.46
CA ILE A 115 -4.44 -24.51 -1.34
C ILE A 115 -3.89 -23.30 -0.58
N LEU A 116 -3.47 -22.24 -1.29
CA LEU A 116 -3.01 -20.99 -0.67
C LEU A 116 -4.12 -20.33 0.16
N ALA A 117 -5.35 -20.27 -0.36
CA ALA A 117 -6.50 -19.75 0.38
C ALA A 117 -6.79 -20.57 1.66
N GLN A 118 -6.66 -21.90 1.60
CA GLN A 118 -6.80 -22.76 2.78
C GLN A 118 -5.69 -22.55 3.81
N VAL A 119 -4.44 -22.36 3.38
CA VAL A 119 -3.30 -22.10 4.27
C VAL A 119 -3.49 -20.80 5.03
N VAL A 120 -3.87 -19.72 4.35
CA VAL A 120 -4.14 -18.41 5.00
C VAL A 120 -5.28 -18.51 6.02
N ALA A 121 -6.33 -19.26 5.71
CA ALA A 121 -7.43 -19.47 6.64
C ALA A 121 -7.00 -20.27 7.89
N LEU A 122 -6.11 -21.25 7.74
CA LEU A 122 -5.59 -22.05 8.85
C LEU A 122 -4.59 -21.27 9.71
N GLU A 123 -3.74 -20.46 9.10
CA GLU A 123 -2.83 -19.54 9.82
C GLU A 123 -3.62 -18.57 10.70
N ALA A 124 -4.74 -18.04 10.22
CA ALA A 124 -5.62 -17.17 10.99
C ALA A 124 -6.27 -17.87 12.21
N GLN A 125 -6.50 -19.18 12.13
CA GLN A 125 -6.96 -20.01 13.26
C GLN A 125 -5.83 -20.30 14.23
N GLN A 126 -4.61 -20.54 13.71
CA GLN A 126 -3.41 -20.75 14.51
C GLN A 126 -3.10 -19.54 15.38
N HIS A 127 -3.15 -18.32 14.84
CA HIS A 127 -2.93 -17.09 15.63
C HIS A 127 -3.92 -16.95 16.81
N ARG A 128 -5.17 -17.42 16.65
CA ARG A 128 -6.14 -17.46 17.74
C ARG A 128 -5.82 -18.56 18.76
N ALA A 129 -5.46 -19.75 18.29
CA ALA A 129 -5.08 -20.87 19.15
C ALA A 129 -3.80 -20.58 19.97
N VAL A 130 -2.81 -19.88 19.39
CA VAL A 130 -1.61 -19.41 20.12
C VAL A 130 -2.02 -18.48 21.27
N ARG A 131 -2.95 -17.55 21.02
CA ARG A 131 -3.47 -16.65 22.06
C ARG A 131 -4.22 -17.40 23.16
N GLU A 132 -4.98 -18.44 22.82
CA GLU A 132 -5.65 -19.32 23.81
C GLU A 132 -4.67 -20.18 24.62
N ALA A 133 -3.58 -20.65 24.00
CA ALA A 133 -2.52 -21.40 24.66
C ALA A 133 -1.74 -20.54 25.65
N ILE A 134 -1.48 -19.27 25.31
CA ILE A 134 -0.91 -18.27 26.24
C ILE A 134 -1.80 -18.07 27.46
N LEU A 135 -3.13 -18.15 27.29
CA LEU A 135 -4.11 -18.07 28.38
C LEU A 135 -4.25 -19.40 29.17
N ASN A 136 -3.37 -20.38 28.94
CA ASN A 136 -3.31 -21.69 29.59
C ASN A 136 -4.64 -22.45 29.60
N GLN A 137 -5.44 -22.31 28.53
CA GLN A 137 -6.66 -23.09 28.38
C GLN A 137 -6.33 -24.56 28.05
N LYS A 138 -6.95 -25.50 28.78
CA LYS A 138 -6.76 -26.94 28.57
C LYS A 138 -7.01 -27.31 27.10
N GLY A 139 -6.07 -28.03 26.49
CA GLY A 139 -6.16 -28.54 25.11
C GLY A 139 -5.83 -27.54 24.00
N ALA A 140 -5.43 -26.31 24.31
CA ALA A 140 -5.02 -25.33 23.29
C ALA A 140 -3.66 -25.68 22.64
N ALA A 141 -2.75 -26.28 23.39
CA ALA A 141 -1.45 -26.75 22.89
C ALA A 141 -1.60 -27.88 21.84
N ASP A 142 -2.51 -28.83 22.10
CA ASP A 142 -2.79 -29.93 21.17
C ASP A 142 -3.42 -29.42 19.86
N ARG A 143 -4.33 -28.43 19.96
CA ARG A 143 -4.92 -27.76 18.78
C ARG A 143 -3.86 -27.01 17.96
N LEU A 144 -2.93 -26.34 18.62
CA LEU A 144 -1.84 -25.61 17.98
C LEU A 144 -0.93 -26.56 17.19
N ALA A 145 -0.51 -27.66 17.80
CA ALA A 145 0.31 -28.69 17.16
C ALA A 145 -0.39 -29.32 15.93
N TYR A 146 -1.70 -29.56 16.01
CA TYR A 146 -2.49 -30.06 14.89
C TYR A 146 -2.56 -29.07 13.72
N LEU A 147 -2.75 -27.77 14.01
CA LEU A 147 -2.81 -26.73 12.99
C LEU A 147 -1.46 -26.54 12.30
N ASP A 148 -0.35 -26.56 13.06
CA ASP A 148 1.01 -26.50 12.53
C ASP A 148 1.30 -27.65 11.55
N ALA A 149 0.97 -28.89 11.96
CA ALA A 149 1.15 -30.06 11.11
C ALA A 149 0.33 -29.98 9.81
N LYS A 150 -0.90 -29.45 9.90
CA LYS A 150 -1.81 -29.30 8.75
C LYS A 150 -1.32 -28.23 7.77
N ILE A 151 -0.81 -27.11 8.27
CA ILE A 151 -0.23 -26.04 7.46
C ILE A 151 1.04 -26.53 6.76
N ALA A 152 1.92 -27.26 7.46
CA ALA A 152 3.13 -27.83 6.87
C ALA A 152 2.80 -28.82 5.74
N ALA A 153 1.80 -29.68 5.91
CA ALA A 153 1.36 -30.62 4.88
C ALA A 153 0.79 -29.93 3.64
N LEU A 154 0.02 -28.84 3.81
CA LEU A 154 -0.53 -28.07 2.68
C LEU A 154 0.56 -27.28 1.94
N ARG A 155 1.52 -26.71 2.67
CA ARG A 155 2.69 -26.05 2.07
C ARG A 155 3.58 -27.03 1.31
N GLY A 156 3.72 -28.27 1.79
CA GLY A 156 4.42 -29.34 1.07
C GLY A 156 3.75 -29.72 -0.26
N LYS A 157 2.41 -29.76 -0.29
CA LYS A 157 1.63 -30.00 -1.52
C LYS A 157 1.72 -28.87 -2.55
N LEU A 158 2.09 -27.66 -2.12
CA LEU A 158 2.31 -26.52 -3.00
C LEU A 158 3.68 -26.57 -3.71
N LEU A 159 4.64 -27.33 -3.15
CA LEU A 159 6.01 -27.46 -3.65
C LEU A 159 6.20 -28.70 -4.57
N MET A 160 5.13 -29.43 -4.90
CA MET A 160 5.10 -30.63 -5.76
C MET A 160 4.17 -30.44 -6.98
#